data_AF-A0A7S1GG31-F1
#
_entry.id   AF-A0A7S1GG31-F1
#
_cell.length_a   1.000
_cell.length_b   1.000
_cell.length_c   1.000
_cell.angle_alpha   90.00
_cell.angle_beta   90.00
_cell.angle_gamma   90.00
#
_symmetry.space_group_name_H-M   'P 1'
#
loop_
_entity.id
_entity.type
_entity.pdbx_description
1 polymer ?
#
loop_
_entity_poly.entity_id
_entity_poly.type
_entity_poly.pdbx_seq_one_letter_code
_entity_poly.pdbx_strand_id
1 'polypeptide(L)'
;TCSIQTMVASIDSSSSFFSSSTLAVAAAALTTTLLIGGAAALGLGKAKAKAARTETESYTLWGKTVNLAIPKTNFPTQKELEEIDEPMMPGCEHGWFESNGVSLHYRKFVPPPPPGGGSEPDVRGILVFQHGIQAHSGNALRLVSNGRKLGLSILQQYCETNRFCLYALDMYGHGFSEGTRMYIPSWQHNRDDLMNFCEMAVSEQQQQHNNNNGTIPLFVMGHSYGACLTLHAGYAFQQQQQQESAASKALAGIIVVAPAIVGDIPPPPVVYLLRRVLAPRYPRWVPFFMPNPVSGDRIWRDPEVYRLNTLPSKEKWGIDCSGQPFCLQTGVGLLEALEAVR
;
A
#
# COMPACT_ATOMS: atom_id res chain seq x y z
N THR A 1 -25.69 1.57 -31.57
CA THR A 1 -27.01 1.52 -30.91
C THR A 1 -27.34 0.09 -30.54
N CYS A 2 -27.01 -0.34 -29.31
CA CYS A 2 -27.56 -1.51 -28.61
C CYS A 2 -26.96 -1.50 -27.18
N SER A 3 -27.61 -0.81 -26.24
CA SER A 3 -28.48 -1.36 -25.18
C SER A 3 -27.71 -2.03 -24.03
N ILE A 4 -27.49 -1.23 -22.99
CA ILE A 4 -27.07 -1.62 -21.64
C ILE A 4 -28.28 -2.24 -20.94
N GLN A 5 -28.19 -3.49 -20.51
CA GLN A 5 -29.16 -4.12 -19.63
C GLN A 5 -28.47 -4.61 -18.35
N THR A 6 -28.73 -3.83 -17.31
CA THR A 6 -28.83 -4.12 -15.87
C THR A 6 -28.71 -5.60 -15.45
N MET A 7 -27.72 -5.91 -14.62
CA MET A 7 -27.82 -6.96 -13.61
C MET A 7 -27.47 -6.37 -12.23
N VAL A 8 -28.52 -5.94 -11.53
CA VAL A 8 -28.50 -5.75 -10.08
C VAL A 8 -28.66 -7.14 -9.47
N ALA A 9 -27.56 -7.68 -8.93
CA ALA A 9 -27.62 -8.89 -8.11
C ALA A 9 -27.65 -8.46 -6.64
N SER A 10 -28.77 -8.82 -6.00
CA SER A 10 -29.09 -8.72 -4.58
C SER A 10 -27.89 -8.98 -3.67
N ILE A 11 -27.56 -8.01 -2.82
CA ILE A 11 -26.70 -8.25 -1.65
C ILE A 11 -27.59 -8.90 -0.60
N ASP A 12 -27.38 -10.20 -0.41
CA ASP A 12 -28.06 -11.00 0.59
C ASP A 12 -27.61 -10.55 1.99
N SER A 13 -28.54 -9.93 2.71
CA SER A 13 -28.37 -9.41 4.06
C SER A 13 -28.59 -10.53 5.08
N SER A 14 -27.70 -11.52 5.13
CA SER A 14 -27.75 -12.52 6.21
C SER A 14 -26.40 -13.17 6.48
N SER A 15 -25.59 -12.50 7.30
CA SER A 15 -24.70 -13.16 8.27
C SER A 15 -24.18 -12.09 9.22
N SER A 16 -24.99 -11.81 10.24
CA SER A 16 -24.66 -10.98 11.39
C SER A 16 -23.39 -11.50 12.08
N PHE A 17 -22.35 -10.67 12.05
CA PHE A 17 -21.28 -10.71 13.03
C PHE A 17 -21.85 -10.45 14.43
N PHE A 18 -21.07 -10.84 15.44
CA PHE A 18 -21.20 -10.42 16.83
C PHE A 18 -21.88 -9.05 16.96
N SER A 19 -22.99 -9.05 17.69
CA SER A 19 -23.78 -7.86 18.03
C SER A 19 -22.84 -6.72 18.45
N SER A 20 -23.18 -5.48 18.06
CA SER A 20 -22.58 -4.22 18.54
C SER A 20 -22.32 -4.18 20.06
N SER A 21 -23.05 -4.99 20.83
CA SER A 21 -22.83 -5.25 22.24
C SER A 21 -21.45 -5.85 22.57
N THR A 22 -20.83 -6.65 21.71
CA THR A 22 -19.60 -7.40 22.03
C THR A 22 -18.36 -6.49 21.99
N LEU A 23 -18.29 -5.63 20.97
CA LEU A 23 -17.29 -4.55 20.87
C LEU A 23 -17.50 -3.48 21.95
N ALA A 24 -18.77 -3.14 22.26
CA ALA A 24 -19.08 -2.22 23.35
C ALA A 24 -18.70 -2.80 24.72
N VAL A 25 -18.90 -4.10 24.96
CA VAL A 25 -18.50 -4.79 26.19
C VAL A 25 -16.99 -4.87 26.33
N ALA A 26 -16.25 -5.16 25.25
CA ALA A 26 -14.79 -5.15 25.27
C ALA A 26 -14.22 -3.74 25.54
N ALA A 27 -14.83 -2.69 24.96
CA ALA A 27 -14.42 -1.31 25.16
C ALA A 27 -14.83 -0.76 26.53
N ALA A 28 -16.01 -1.11 27.04
CA ALA A 28 -16.43 -0.80 28.40
C ALA A 28 -15.51 -1.49 29.42
N ALA A 29 -15.16 -2.76 29.20
CA ALA A 29 -14.17 -3.46 30.01
C ALA A 29 -12.80 -2.77 29.97
N LEU A 30 -12.35 -2.28 28.81
CA LEU A 30 -11.11 -1.49 28.69
C LEU A 30 -11.18 -0.20 29.53
N THR A 31 -12.30 0.51 29.45
CA THR A 31 -12.53 1.80 30.13
C THR A 31 -12.61 1.62 31.65
N THR A 32 -13.34 0.60 32.12
CA THR A 32 -13.48 0.25 33.54
C THR A 32 -12.16 -0.25 34.12
N THR A 33 -11.38 -1.03 33.35
CA THR A 33 -10.07 -1.54 33.77
C THR A 33 -9.03 -0.41 33.90
N LEU A 34 -9.08 0.59 33.02
CA LEU A 34 -8.24 1.79 33.09
C LEU A 34 -8.60 2.73 34.26
N LEU A 35 -9.89 2.80 34.63
CA LEU A 35 -10.38 3.68 35.70
C LEU A 35 -10.21 3.09 37.11
N ILE A 36 -10.27 1.75 37.27
CA ILE A 36 -10.35 1.12 38.60
C ILE A 36 -9.00 0.60 39.11
N GLY A 37 -8.02 0.32 38.26
CA GLY A 37 -6.70 -0.05 38.77
C GLY A 37 -5.81 -0.79 37.79
N GLY A 38 -4.80 -0.06 37.31
CA GLY A 38 -3.50 -0.61 36.91
C GLY A 38 -3.43 -1.19 35.50
N ALA A 39 -2.48 -0.68 34.72
CA ALA A 39 -2.04 -1.21 33.42
C ALA A 39 -1.87 -2.75 33.38
N ALA A 40 -1.63 -3.39 34.53
CA ALA A 40 -1.56 -4.84 34.68
C ALA A 40 -2.79 -5.61 34.18
N ALA A 41 -4.00 -5.09 34.34
CA ALA A 41 -5.24 -5.81 33.99
C ALA A 41 -5.57 -5.77 32.48
N LEU A 42 -4.95 -4.87 31.70
CA LEU A 42 -4.93 -4.91 30.23
C LEU A 42 -3.85 -5.86 29.68
N GLY A 43 -3.21 -6.65 30.54
CA GLY A 43 -2.02 -7.42 30.18
C GLY A 43 -0.77 -6.57 29.96
N LEU A 44 -0.83 -5.24 30.11
CA LEU A 44 0.33 -4.33 29.91
C LEU A 44 1.42 -4.50 30.99
N GLY A 45 1.11 -5.13 32.12
CA GLY A 45 2.05 -5.35 33.24
C GLY A 45 2.85 -6.66 33.18
N LYS A 46 2.44 -7.63 32.35
CA LYS A 46 3.17 -8.88 32.08
C LYS A 46 3.50 -9.10 30.62
N ALA A 47 2.85 -8.40 29.71
CA ALA A 47 3.53 -7.96 28.52
C ALA A 47 4.68 -7.08 29.02
N LYS A 48 5.88 -7.66 29.14
CA LYS A 48 7.03 -6.92 28.64
C LYS A 48 6.51 -6.34 27.34
N ALA A 49 6.29 -5.03 27.31
CA ALA A 49 6.36 -4.31 26.07
C ALA A 49 7.80 -4.58 25.61
N LYS A 50 8.00 -5.75 25.00
CA LYS A 50 8.82 -5.88 23.82
C LYS A 50 8.06 -4.99 22.85
N ALA A 51 8.17 -3.68 23.06
CA ALA A 51 8.40 -2.74 22.00
C ALA A 51 9.63 -3.34 21.33
N ALA A 52 9.40 -4.37 20.51
CA ALA A 52 10.43 -4.95 19.71
C ALA A 52 10.93 -3.72 18.97
N ARG A 53 12.16 -3.28 19.28
CA ARG A 53 13.00 -2.88 18.18
C ARG A 53 12.86 -4.06 17.23
N THR A 54 12.07 -3.87 16.19
CA THR A 54 12.03 -4.83 15.11
C THR A 54 13.46 -4.81 14.66
N GLU A 55 14.22 -5.85 15.02
CA GLU A 55 15.62 -5.95 14.66
C GLU A 55 15.62 -5.87 13.14
N THR A 56 16.16 -4.75 12.64
CA THR A 56 16.31 -4.56 11.21
C THR A 56 17.56 -5.30 10.81
N GLU A 57 17.44 -6.13 9.80
CA GLU A 57 18.58 -6.81 9.20
C GLU A 57 18.96 -6.13 7.89
N SER A 58 20.26 -6.13 7.59
CA SER A 58 20.78 -5.52 6.37
C SER A 58 20.75 -6.52 5.21
N TYR A 59 20.24 -6.06 4.07
CA TYR A 59 20.10 -6.79 2.81
C TYR A 59 20.71 -5.97 1.67
N THR A 60 21.35 -6.65 0.72
CA THR A 60 21.74 -6.03 -0.56
C THR A 60 20.77 -6.49 -1.63
N LEU A 61 19.89 -5.59 -2.08
CA LEU A 61 18.83 -5.87 -3.05
C LEU A 61 18.99 -4.92 -4.24
N TRP A 62 19.09 -5.47 -5.45
CA TRP A 62 19.25 -4.71 -6.70
C TRP A 62 20.29 -3.58 -6.61
N GLY A 63 21.46 -3.88 -6.03
CA GLY A 63 22.58 -2.94 -5.92
C GLY A 63 22.49 -1.93 -4.77
N LYS A 64 21.44 -1.96 -3.93
CA LYS A 64 21.29 -1.09 -2.76
C LYS A 64 21.32 -1.89 -1.47
N THR A 65 22.03 -1.37 -0.47
CA THR A 65 21.95 -1.90 0.89
C THR A 65 20.79 -1.23 1.63
N VAL A 66 19.88 -2.03 2.16
CA VAL A 66 18.71 -1.57 2.93
C VAL A 66 18.51 -2.38 4.21
N ASN A 67 17.83 -1.78 5.18
CA ASN A 67 17.56 -2.34 6.49
C ASN A 67 16.08 -2.68 6.61
N LEU A 68 15.77 -3.97 6.44
CA LEU A 68 14.39 -4.44 6.48
C LEU A 68 14.08 -5.01 7.85
N ALA A 69 12.89 -4.70 8.35
CA ALA A 69 12.32 -5.24 9.58
C ALA A 69 11.78 -6.67 9.37
N ILE A 70 12.52 -7.50 8.63
CA ILE A 70 12.22 -8.89 8.28
C ILE A 70 13.46 -9.71 8.67
N PRO A 71 13.31 -10.81 9.42
CA PRO A 71 14.44 -11.68 9.75
C PRO A 71 15.04 -12.38 8.52
N LYS A 72 16.36 -12.59 8.48
CA LYS A 72 17.00 -13.30 7.33
C LYS A 72 16.50 -14.72 7.14
N THR A 73 16.08 -15.38 8.22
CA THR A 73 15.47 -16.72 8.18
C THR A 73 14.15 -16.75 7.44
N ASN A 74 13.50 -15.59 7.33
CA ASN A 74 12.18 -15.40 6.78
C ASN A 74 12.24 -14.76 5.40
N PHE A 75 13.27 -13.98 5.09
CA PHE A 75 13.37 -13.30 3.81
C PHE A 75 13.61 -14.28 2.64
N PRO A 76 13.01 -14.07 1.46
CA PRO A 76 13.23 -14.95 0.31
C PRO A 76 14.71 -14.96 -0.10
N THR A 77 15.18 -16.11 -0.56
CA THR A 77 16.49 -16.22 -1.18
C THR A 77 16.53 -15.46 -2.50
N GLN A 78 17.73 -15.10 -2.97
CA GLN A 78 17.90 -14.43 -4.26
C GLN A 78 17.27 -15.21 -5.42
N LYS A 79 17.41 -16.54 -5.39
CA LYS A 79 16.81 -17.43 -6.38
C LYS A 79 15.27 -17.36 -6.34
N GLU A 80 14.67 -17.36 -5.14
CA GLU A 80 13.22 -17.21 -5.00
C GLU A 80 12.75 -15.85 -5.49
N LEU A 81 13.48 -14.76 -5.22
CA LEU A 81 13.15 -13.43 -5.76
C LEU A 81 13.14 -13.44 -7.29
N GLU A 82 14.16 -14.03 -7.92
CA GLU A 82 14.25 -14.15 -9.38
C GLU A 82 13.14 -15.01 -9.98
N GLU A 83 12.77 -16.11 -9.31
CA GLU A 83 11.65 -16.98 -9.71
C GLU A 83 10.27 -16.31 -9.59
N ILE A 84 10.16 -15.25 -8.78
CA ILE A 84 8.92 -14.48 -8.60
C ILE A 84 8.89 -13.30 -9.56
N ASP A 85 9.92 -12.46 -9.58
CA ASP A 85 9.87 -11.17 -10.26
C ASP A 85 9.86 -11.32 -11.78
N GLU A 86 10.80 -12.06 -12.38
CA GLU A 86 10.91 -12.13 -13.84
C GLU A 86 9.69 -12.80 -14.51
N PRO A 87 9.15 -13.94 -14.01
CA PRO A 87 7.98 -14.56 -14.62
C PRO A 87 6.68 -13.77 -14.40
N MET A 88 6.58 -13.01 -13.30
CA MET A 88 5.35 -12.27 -12.98
C MET A 88 5.34 -10.85 -13.56
N MET A 89 6.51 -10.22 -13.70
CA MET A 89 6.71 -8.84 -14.11
C MET A 89 7.96 -8.71 -15.00
N PRO A 90 7.93 -9.28 -16.23
CA PRO A 90 9.08 -9.23 -17.13
C PRO A 90 9.44 -7.78 -17.46
N GLY A 91 10.73 -7.46 -17.49
CA GLY A 91 11.21 -6.10 -17.78
C GLY A 91 11.02 -5.10 -16.62
N CYS A 92 10.76 -5.58 -15.41
CA CYS A 92 10.71 -4.74 -14.21
C CYS A 92 12.08 -4.18 -13.86
N GLU A 93 12.20 -2.85 -13.82
CA GLU A 93 13.32 -2.15 -13.21
C GLU A 93 13.03 -1.89 -11.73
N HIS A 94 14.01 -2.13 -10.87
CA HIS A 94 13.92 -1.82 -9.43
C HIS A 94 14.68 -0.54 -9.13
N GLY A 95 14.07 0.33 -8.34
CA GLY A 95 14.69 1.58 -7.93
C GLY A 95 14.43 1.91 -6.46
N TRP A 96 15.11 2.96 -6.01
CA TRP A 96 15.07 3.43 -4.63
C TRP A 96 14.83 4.93 -4.57
N PHE A 97 13.88 5.33 -3.74
CA PHE A 97 13.46 6.69 -3.49
C PHE A 97 13.71 6.99 -2.01
N GLU A 98 14.53 7.99 -1.71
CA GLU A 98 14.82 8.35 -0.31
C GLU A 98 13.70 9.21 0.26
N SER A 99 13.18 8.82 1.42
CA SER A 99 12.24 9.64 2.17
C SER A 99 12.55 9.58 3.66
N ASN A 100 12.65 10.75 4.30
CA ASN A 100 12.79 10.89 5.75
C ASN A 100 13.90 10.01 6.37
N GLY A 101 15.01 9.87 5.65
CA GLY A 101 16.18 9.10 6.09
C GLY A 101 16.03 7.58 5.94
N VAL A 102 15.04 7.12 5.17
CA VAL A 102 14.88 5.72 4.78
C VAL A 102 14.79 5.56 3.26
N SER A 103 15.21 4.41 2.76
CA SER A 103 15.10 4.05 1.35
C SER A 103 13.79 3.31 1.10
N LEU A 104 12.93 3.91 0.27
CA LEU A 104 11.69 3.31 -0.21
C LEU A 104 11.94 2.67 -1.57
N HIS A 105 11.55 1.42 -1.72
CA HIS A 105 11.69 0.68 -2.95
C HIS A 105 10.53 1.01 -3.92
N TYR A 106 10.81 1.01 -5.21
CA TYR A 106 9.78 1.06 -6.25
C TYR A 106 10.10 0.17 -7.43
N ARG A 107 9.05 -0.22 -8.16
CA ARG A 107 9.13 -0.88 -9.47
C ARG A 107 8.84 0.12 -10.57
N LYS A 108 9.54 -0.01 -11.68
CA LYS A 108 9.43 0.85 -12.86
C LYS A 108 9.36 -0.01 -14.11
N PHE A 109 8.47 0.38 -15.03
CA PHE A 109 8.35 -0.22 -16.36
C PHE A 109 8.34 0.89 -17.39
N VAL A 110 9.33 0.87 -18.29
CA VAL A 110 9.44 1.83 -19.39
C VAL A 110 9.03 1.13 -20.67
N PRO A 111 8.15 1.73 -21.49
CA PRO A 111 7.75 1.12 -22.75
C PRO A 111 8.97 0.98 -23.67
N PRO A 112 9.08 -0.12 -24.43
CA PRO A 112 10.18 -0.29 -25.35
C PRO A 112 10.16 0.77 -26.48
N PRO A 113 11.31 0.98 -27.16
CA PRO A 113 11.36 1.80 -28.36
C PRO A 113 10.29 1.35 -29.38
N PRO A 114 9.72 2.28 -30.15
CA PRO A 114 8.68 1.95 -31.12
C PRO A 114 9.21 0.98 -32.20
N PRO A 115 8.36 0.06 -32.70
CA PRO A 115 8.72 -0.80 -33.82
C PRO A 115 9.01 0.07 -35.05
N GLY A 116 10.25 0.07 -35.54
CA GLY A 116 10.67 0.92 -36.66
C GLY A 116 11.97 1.72 -36.48
N GLY A 117 12.67 1.58 -35.34
CA GLY A 117 14.07 2.02 -35.21
C GLY A 117 14.30 3.45 -34.71
N GLY A 118 13.37 4.02 -33.93
CA GLY A 118 13.67 5.21 -33.13
C GLY A 118 14.62 4.86 -31.97
N SER A 119 15.58 5.74 -31.68
CA SER A 119 16.55 5.54 -30.58
C SER A 119 15.98 5.81 -29.19
N GLU A 120 14.83 6.48 -29.08
CA GLU A 120 14.21 6.87 -27.81
C GLU A 120 12.79 6.30 -27.69
N PRO A 121 12.36 5.88 -26.49
CA PRO A 121 10.98 5.48 -26.25
C PRO A 121 10.05 6.70 -26.39
N ASP A 122 9.10 6.64 -27.31
CA ASP A 122 7.97 7.61 -27.38
C ASP A 122 7.06 7.42 -26.15
N VAL A 123 7.32 8.12 -25.05
CA VAL A 123 6.52 8.06 -23.82
C VAL A 123 5.36 9.05 -23.91
N ARG A 124 4.13 8.55 -23.76
CA ARG A 124 2.89 9.33 -23.88
C ARG A 124 2.32 9.79 -22.55
N GLY A 125 2.79 9.21 -21.45
CA GLY A 125 2.31 9.53 -20.12
C GLY A 125 3.03 8.74 -19.04
N ILE A 126 2.82 9.16 -17.80
CA ILE A 126 3.36 8.52 -16.60
C ILE A 126 2.17 8.05 -15.77
N LEU A 127 2.23 6.80 -15.31
CA LEU A 127 1.26 6.25 -14.36
C LEU A 127 1.98 5.86 -13.08
N VAL A 128 1.68 6.54 -11.98
CA VAL A 128 2.13 6.17 -10.65
C VAL A 128 1.05 5.33 -9.98
N PHE A 129 1.39 4.13 -9.52
CA PHE A 129 0.51 3.19 -8.83
C PHE A 129 0.84 3.11 -7.33
N GLN A 130 -0.19 3.26 -6.50
CA GLN A 130 -0.12 3.12 -5.04
C GLN A 130 -0.92 1.91 -4.55
N HIS A 131 -0.22 0.95 -3.93
CA HIS A 131 -0.85 -0.27 -3.39
C HIS A 131 -1.67 0.02 -2.12
N GLY A 132 -2.50 -0.95 -1.71
CA GLY A 132 -3.29 -0.90 -0.48
C GLY A 132 -2.49 -1.27 0.78
N ILE A 133 -3.08 -1.07 1.95
CA ILE A 133 -2.41 -1.12 3.27
C ILE A 133 -1.74 -2.47 3.63
N GLN A 134 -2.08 -3.59 2.99
CA GLN A 134 -1.47 -4.90 3.30
C GLN A 134 -0.68 -5.49 2.13
N ALA A 135 -0.59 -4.74 1.05
CA ALA A 135 0.03 -5.16 -0.19
C ALA A 135 1.41 -4.51 -0.36
N HIS A 136 1.95 -4.66 -1.56
CA HIS A 136 3.17 -4.02 -2.02
C HIS A 136 3.05 -3.77 -3.54
N SER A 137 3.98 -3.02 -4.11
CA SER A 137 4.12 -2.73 -5.55
C SER A 137 4.28 -3.99 -6.39
N GLY A 138 4.80 -5.08 -5.83
CA GLY A 138 4.96 -6.36 -6.52
C GLY A 138 3.71 -7.26 -6.49
N ASN A 139 2.52 -6.76 -6.14
CA ASN A 139 1.27 -7.53 -6.17
C ASN A 139 0.75 -7.73 -7.61
N ALA A 140 1.65 -8.20 -8.47
CA ALA A 140 1.42 -8.74 -9.78
C ALA A 140 1.26 -10.25 -9.65
N LEU A 141 0.35 -10.83 -10.43
CA LEU A 141 0.29 -12.28 -10.55
C LEU A 141 0.24 -12.63 -12.02
N ARG A 142 1.01 -13.65 -12.39
CA ARG A 142 0.89 -14.35 -13.65
C ARG A 142 0.70 -15.82 -13.33
N LEU A 143 -0.47 -16.34 -13.66
CA LEU A 143 -0.73 -17.75 -13.40
C LEU A 143 0.12 -18.59 -14.33
N VAL A 144 0.99 -19.42 -13.76
CA VAL A 144 1.88 -20.30 -14.53
C VAL A 144 1.08 -21.32 -15.35
N SER A 145 -0.08 -21.74 -14.84
CA SER A 145 -0.95 -22.74 -15.48
C SER A 145 -1.46 -22.34 -16.86
N ASN A 146 -1.75 -21.06 -17.09
CA ASN A 146 -2.41 -20.58 -18.32
C ASN A 146 -1.93 -19.21 -18.80
N GLY A 147 -0.94 -18.61 -18.14
CA GLY A 147 -0.38 -17.30 -18.46
C GLY A 147 -1.29 -16.10 -18.11
N ARG A 148 -2.41 -16.31 -17.40
CA ARG A 148 -3.35 -15.23 -17.06
C ARG A 148 -2.68 -14.20 -16.15
N LYS A 149 -2.67 -12.95 -16.61
CA LYS A 149 -2.17 -11.77 -15.88
C LYS A 149 -3.26 -11.22 -14.96
N LEU A 150 -2.88 -10.79 -13.76
CA LEU A 150 -3.75 -10.25 -12.70
C LEU A 150 -3.01 -9.19 -11.89
N GLY A 151 -3.76 -8.29 -11.25
CA GLY A 151 -3.18 -7.23 -10.42
C GLY A 151 -2.30 -6.30 -11.24
N LEU A 152 -1.10 -5.99 -10.73
CA LEU A 152 -0.21 -5.04 -11.41
C LEU A 152 0.24 -5.51 -12.80
N SER A 153 0.28 -6.81 -13.10
CA SER A 153 0.71 -7.29 -14.42
C SER A 153 -0.28 -6.95 -15.55
N ILE A 154 -1.56 -6.75 -15.23
CA ILE A 154 -2.54 -6.21 -16.20
C ILE A 154 -2.22 -4.74 -16.48
N LEU A 155 -1.92 -3.98 -15.42
CA LEU A 155 -1.61 -2.57 -15.53
C LEU A 155 -0.31 -2.35 -16.32
N GLN A 156 0.72 -3.16 -16.05
CA GLN A 156 1.96 -3.20 -16.82
C GLN A 156 1.66 -3.38 -18.31
N GLN A 157 0.92 -4.44 -18.67
CA GLN A 157 0.59 -4.72 -20.08
C GLN A 157 -0.13 -3.55 -20.75
N TYR A 158 -1.08 -2.93 -20.03
CA TYR A 158 -1.80 -1.77 -20.53
C TYR A 158 -0.84 -0.59 -20.76
N CYS A 159 0.02 -0.28 -19.81
CA CYS A 159 0.99 0.80 -19.90
C CYS A 159 1.98 0.58 -21.06
N GLU A 160 2.54 -0.63 -21.19
CA GLU A 160 3.44 -0.98 -22.30
C GLU A 160 2.77 -0.77 -23.67
N THR A 161 1.54 -1.29 -23.83
CA THR A 161 0.79 -1.20 -25.09
C THR A 161 0.44 0.24 -25.46
N ASN A 162 0.14 1.07 -24.45
CA ASN A 162 -0.26 2.46 -24.64
C ASN A 162 0.89 3.47 -24.48
N ARG A 163 2.12 2.98 -24.28
CA ARG A 163 3.35 3.76 -24.14
C ARG A 163 3.36 4.69 -22.93
N PHE A 164 2.90 4.19 -21.79
CA PHE A 164 3.01 4.85 -20.49
C PHE A 164 4.17 4.25 -19.69
N CYS A 165 4.91 5.09 -19.00
CA CYS A 165 5.82 4.63 -17.95
C CYS A 165 5.02 4.30 -16.69
N LEU A 166 5.14 3.08 -16.18
CA LEU A 166 4.48 2.66 -14.94
C LEU A 166 5.49 2.68 -13.79
N TYR A 167 5.16 3.42 -12.75
CA TYR A 167 5.92 3.50 -11.50
C TYR A 167 5.06 2.96 -10.36
N ALA A 168 5.57 2.07 -9.52
CA ALA A 168 4.80 1.49 -8.41
C ALA A 168 5.65 1.52 -7.12
N LEU A 169 5.21 2.30 -6.13
CA LEU A 169 5.95 2.55 -4.89
C LEU A 169 5.54 1.55 -3.79
N ASP A 170 6.53 1.02 -3.06
CA ASP A 170 6.29 0.39 -1.75
C ASP A 170 6.24 1.47 -0.66
N MET A 171 5.15 1.51 0.11
CA MET A 171 5.05 2.43 1.25
C MET A 171 6.11 2.14 2.32
N TYR A 172 6.44 3.13 3.13
CA TYR A 172 7.20 2.91 4.38
C TYR A 172 6.66 1.70 5.14
N GLY A 173 7.54 0.77 5.52
CA GLY A 173 7.13 -0.41 6.28
C GLY A 173 6.43 -1.51 5.46
N HIS A 174 6.37 -1.40 4.14
CA HIS A 174 5.74 -2.38 3.22
C HIS A 174 6.72 -2.87 2.18
N GLY A 175 6.44 -4.04 1.59
CA GLY A 175 7.23 -4.59 0.49
C GLY A 175 8.73 -4.62 0.79
N PHE A 176 9.52 -4.10 -0.13
CA PHE A 176 10.98 -3.98 0.01
C PHE A 176 11.43 -2.59 0.49
N SER A 177 10.50 -1.69 0.82
CA SER A 177 10.85 -0.41 1.44
C SER A 177 11.34 -0.63 2.87
N GLU A 178 12.23 0.23 3.34
CA GLU A 178 12.66 0.24 4.73
C GLU A 178 11.51 0.64 5.68
N GLY A 179 11.79 0.54 6.99
CA GLY A 179 10.86 0.95 8.04
C GLY A 179 10.24 -0.21 8.81
N THR A 180 9.66 0.13 9.96
CA THR A 180 8.99 -0.86 10.83
C THR A 180 7.79 -1.45 10.08
N ARG A 181 7.73 -2.80 9.98
CA ARG A 181 6.64 -3.48 9.26
C ARG A 181 5.28 -3.02 9.77
N MET A 182 4.40 -2.65 8.83
CA MET A 182 3.02 -2.23 9.10
C MET A 182 2.85 -1.05 10.07
N TYR A 183 3.92 -0.29 10.29
CA TYR A 183 3.90 0.94 11.06
C TYR A 183 3.96 2.14 10.13
N ILE A 184 2.93 2.99 10.18
CA ILE A 184 2.90 4.26 9.46
C ILE A 184 2.92 5.37 10.52
N PRO A 185 3.96 6.24 10.55
CA PRO A 185 4.05 7.29 11.56
C PRO A 185 2.85 8.25 11.53
N SER A 186 2.44 8.67 10.34
CA SER A 186 1.23 9.44 10.08
C SER A 186 0.76 9.16 8.65
N TRP A 187 -0.54 9.29 8.38
CA TRP A 187 -1.03 9.07 7.02
C TRP A 187 -0.53 10.14 6.05
N GLN A 188 -0.26 11.36 6.53
CA GLN A 188 0.33 12.44 5.76
C GLN A 188 1.73 12.06 5.28
N HIS A 189 2.51 11.32 6.08
CA HIS A 189 3.82 10.82 5.65
C HIS A 189 3.70 9.99 4.37
N ASN A 190 2.76 9.03 4.32
CA ASN A 190 2.55 8.24 3.11
C ASN A 190 2.00 9.07 1.94
N ARG A 191 1.16 10.07 2.20
CA ARG A 191 0.69 11.00 1.16
C ARG A 191 1.87 11.79 0.59
N ASP A 192 2.71 12.34 1.45
CA ASP A 192 3.84 13.17 1.07
C ASP A 192 4.90 12.34 0.33
N ASP A 193 5.14 11.09 0.76
CA ASP A 193 5.96 10.12 0.03
C ASP A 193 5.43 9.87 -1.38
N LEU A 194 4.11 9.63 -1.52
CA LEU A 194 3.48 9.45 -2.82
C LEU A 194 3.64 10.71 -3.70
N MET A 195 3.47 11.91 -3.13
CA MET A 195 3.62 13.16 -3.87
C MET A 195 5.06 13.40 -4.32
N ASN A 196 6.03 13.18 -3.43
CA ASN A 196 7.45 13.30 -3.75
C ASN A 196 7.89 12.25 -4.77
N PHE A 197 7.32 11.03 -4.70
CA PHE A 197 7.57 9.99 -5.69
C PHE A 197 7.01 10.35 -7.07
N CYS A 198 5.85 11.00 -7.14
CA CYS A 198 5.32 11.56 -8.39
C CYS A 198 6.26 12.62 -8.96
N GLU A 199 6.80 13.52 -8.13
CA GLU A 199 7.77 14.53 -8.54
C GLU A 199 9.05 13.89 -9.11
N MET A 200 9.55 12.84 -8.45
CA MET A 200 10.70 12.06 -8.93
C MET A 200 10.41 11.41 -10.29
N ALA A 201 9.27 10.73 -10.45
CA ALA A 201 8.91 10.06 -11.69
C ALA A 201 8.75 11.05 -12.86
N VAL A 202 8.11 12.20 -12.63
CA VAL A 202 7.98 13.26 -13.64
C VAL A 202 9.35 13.84 -13.99
N SER A 203 10.17 14.16 -13.00
CA SER A 203 11.51 14.73 -13.23
C SER A 203 12.42 13.78 -14.00
N GLU A 204 12.42 12.49 -13.67
CA GLU A 204 13.20 11.48 -14.37
C GLU A 204 12.80 11.40 -15.85
N GLN A 205 11.50 11.31 -16.14
CA GLN A 205 11.00 11.19 -17.50
C GLN A 205 11.19 12.50 -18.30
N GLN A 206 11.04 13.66 -17.66
CA GLN A 206 11.30 14.95 -18.29
C GLN A 206 12.77 15.06 -18.74
N GLN A 207 13.73 14.65 -17.89
CA GLN A 207 15.16 14.65 -18.21
C GLN A 207 15.51 13.67 -19.34
N GLN A 208 14.88 12.50 -19.36
CA GLN A 208 15.10 11.49 -20.40
C GLN A 208 14.49 11.89 -21.75
N HIS A 209 13.46 12.73 -21.76
CA HIS A 209 12.68 13.10 -22.95
C HIS A 209 12.77 14.59 -23.34
N ASN A 210 13.91 15.23 -23.07
CA ASN A 210 14.21 16.65 -23.33
C ASN A 210 13.91 17.18 -24.76
N ASN A 211 13.54 16.32 -25.71
CA ASN A 211 13.24 16.65 -27.10
C ASN A 211 11.76 16.99 -27.37
N ASN A 212 10.83 16.68 -26.44
CA ASN A 212 9.42 17.06 -26.58
C ASN A 212 9.14 18.39 -25.86
N ASN A 213 8.72 19.41 -26.60
CA ASN A 213 8.39 20.77 -26.12
C ASN A 213 7.21 20.84 -25.10
N GLY A 214 6.78 19.74 -24.50
CA GLY A 214 5.62 19.67 -23.61
C GLY A 214 5.83 18.79 -22.39
N THR A 215 5.13 19.10 -21.31
CA THR A 215 5.10 18.30 -20.08
C THR A 215 4.40 16.96 -20.34
N ILE A 216 5.05 15.85 -19.95
CA ILE A 216 4.45 14.50 -20.06
C ILE A 216 3.32 14.39 -19.03
N PRO A 217 2.10 13.99 -19.41
CA PRO A 217 0.98 13.93 -18.49
C PRO A 217 1.18 12.84 -17.43
N LEU A 218 0.95 13.19 -16.17
CA LEU A 218 0.99 12.32 -15.01
C LEU A 218 -0.42 11.86 -14.62
N PHE A 219 -0.58 10.56 -14.41
CA PHE A 219 -1.74 9.95 -13.80
C PHE A 219 -1.33 9.25 -12.50
N VAL A 220 -2.15 9.36 -11.47
CA VAL A 220 -1.93 8.67 -10.19
C VAL A 220 -3.08 7.70 -9.95
N MET A 221 -2.75 6.42 -9.81
CA MET A 221 -3.69 5.34 -9.54
C MET A 221 -3.47 4.78 -8.16
N GLY A 222 -4.55 4.51 -7.44
CA GLY A 222 -4.49 3.85 -6.14
C GLY A 222 -5.53 2.74 -5.99
N HIS A 223 -5.25 1.80 -5.10
CA HIS A 223 -6.20 0.75 -4.69
C HIS A 223 -6.43 0.77 -3.17
N SER A 224 -7.68 0.66 -2.72
CA SER A 224 -8.03 0.60 -1.29
C SER A 224 -7.47 1.81 -0.52
N TYR A 225 -6.63 1.58 0.50
CA TYR A 225 -5.93 2.65 1.21
C TYR A 225 -5.02 3.48 0.28
N GLY A 226 -4.39 2.85 -0.72
CA GLY A 226 -3.62 3.58 -1.73
C GLY A 226 -4.47 4.56 -2.51
N ALA A 227 -5.73 4.22 -2.80
CA ALA A 227 -6.68 5.15 -3.41
C ALA A 227 -7.10 6.29 -2.48
N CYS A 228 -7.19 6.06 -1.16
CA CYS A 228 -7.38 7.14 -0.18
C CYS A 228 -6.22 8.14 -0.24
N LEU A 229 -4.98 7.64 -0.31
CA LEU A 229 -3.78 8.47 -0.47
C LEU A 229 -3.79 9.21 -1.82
N THR A 230 -4.19 8.54 -2.90
CA THR A 230 -4.35 9.16 -4.23
C THR A 230 -5.35 10.33 -4.22
N LEU A 231 -6.47 10.21 -3.50
CA LEU A 231 -7.44 11.31 -3.34
C LEU A 231 -6.80 12.51 -2.62
N HIS A 232 -6.11 12.24 -1.51
CA HIS A 232 -5.39 13.27 -0.75
C HIS A 232 -4.28 13.94 -1.55
N ALA A 233 -3.47 13.16 -2.27
CA ALA A 233 -2.40 13.67 -3.13
C ALA A 233 -2.97 14.48 -4.29
N GLY A 234 -4.04 14.01 -4.94
CA GLY A 234 -4.72 14.74 -6.00
C GLY A 234 -5.25 16.10 -5.53
N TYR A 235 -5.89 16.14 -4.36
CA TYR A 235 -6.36 17.39 -3.74
C TYR A 235 -5.19 18.32 -3.40
N ALA A 236 -4.10 17.78 -2.81
CA ALA A 236 -2.92 18.58 -2.50
C ALA A 236 -2.27 19.16 -3.77
N PHE A 237 -2.12 18.36 -4.83
CA PHE A 237 -1.60 18.83 -6.12
C PHE A 237 -2.46 19.94 -6.74
N GLN A 238 -3.79 19.83 -6.66
CA GLN A 238 -4.71 20.89 -7.10
C GLN A 238 -4.48 22.19 -6.34
N GLN A 239 -4.36 22.13 -5.01
CA GLN A 239 -4.09 23.31 -4.18
C GLN A 239 -2.70 23.91 -4.44
N GLN A 240 -1.74 23.07 -4.83
CA GLN A 240 -0.37 23.45 -5.16
C GLN A 240 -0.17 23.83 -6.62
N GLN A 241 -1.21 23.90 -7.47
CA GLN A 241 -1.05 24.30 -8.88
C GLN A 241 -0.39 25.68 -9.03
N GLN A 242 -0.51 26.55 -8.02
CA GLN A 242 0.18 27.84 -7.96
C GLN A 242 1.65 27.76 -7.48
N GLN A 243 2.05 26.66 -6.82
CA GLN A 243 3.40 26.42 -6.27
C GLN A 243 4.34 25.72 -7.27
N GLU A 244 3.86 25.42 -8.48
CA GLU A 244 4.68 25.13 -9.66
C GLU A 244 5.57 23.87 -9.64
N SER A 245 5.31 22.88 -8.78
CA SER A 245 6.01 21.57 -8.85
C SER A 245 5.78 20.90 -10.21
N ALA A 246 6.76 20.11 -10.69
CA ALA A 246 6.64 19.45 -12.00
C ALA A 246 5.48 18.46 -12.00
N ALA A 247 5.28 17.70 -10.91
CA ALA A 247 4.15 16.79 -10.77
C ALA A 247 2.80 17.51 -10.71
N SER A 248 2.70 18.63 -9.99
CA SER A 248 1.45 19.41 -9.94
C SER A 248 1.05 19.95 -11.32
N LYS A 249 2.03 20.42 -12.11
CA LYS A 249 1.83 20.86 -13.50
C LYS A 249 1.49 19.71 -14.46
N ALA A 250 2.11 18.55 -14.24
CA ALA A 250 1.92 17.36 -15.07
C ALA A 250 0.62 16.60 -14.78
N LEU A 251 0.02 16.77 -13.59
CA LEU A 251 -1.12 15.97 -13.16
C LEU A 251 -2.34 16.14 -14.09
N ALA A 252 -2.61 15.10 -14.88
CA ALA A 252 -3.71 15.02 -15.82
C ALA A 252 -4.95 14.32 -15.22
N GLY A 253 -4.77 13.45 -14.23
CA GLY A 253 -5.90 12.80 -13.58
C GLY A 253 -5.51 11.80 -12.49
N ILE A 254 -6.53 11.36 -11.74
CA ILE A 254 -6.39 10.30 -10.75
C ILE A 254 -7.34 9.15 -11.06
N ILE A 255 -6.93 7.93 -10.70
CA ILE A 255 -7.70 6.70 -10.88
C ILE A 255 -7.81 6.02 -9.52
N VAL A 256 -9.02 5.83 -9.02
CA VAL A 256 -9.25 5.24 -7.69
C VAL A 256 -10.02 3.94 -7.81
N VAL A 257 -9.45 2.86 -7.27
CA VAL A 257 -10.08 1.54 -7.26
C VAL A 257 -10.44 1.15 -5.83
N ALA A 258 -11.75 0.97 -5.60
CA ALA A 258 -12.30 0.63 -4.29
C ALA A 258 -11.72 1.52 -3.16
N PRO A 259 -11.82 2.86 -3.27
CA PRO A 259 -11.16 3.78 -2.35
C PRO A 259 -11.61 3.56 -0.91
N ALA A 260 -10.63 3.44 0.01
CA ALA A 260 -10.92 3.38 1.44
C ALA A 260 -11.29 4.78 1.93
N ILE A 261 -12.57 5.13 1.83
CA ILE A 261 -13.15 6.40 2.31
C ILE A 261 -14.15 6.19 3.45
N VAL A 262 -14.70 4.98 3.54
CA VAL A 262 -15.60 4.56 4.61
C VAL A 262 -15.11 3.26 5.23
N GLY A 263 -15.07 3.24 6.56
CA GLY A 263 -14.71 2.08 7.35
C GLY A 263 -15.64 1.97 8.56
N ASP A 264 -15.83 0.75 9.02
CA ASP A 264 -16.58 0.46 10.24
C ASP A 264 -15.75 0.86 11.44
N ILE A 265 -16.24 1.83 12.21
CA ILE A 265 -15.52 2.38 13.36
C ILE A 265 -16.22 2.01 14.67
N PRO A 266 -15.44 1.80 15.75
CA PRO A 266 -16.00 1.67 17.09
C PRO A 266 -16.79 2.93 17.51
N PRO A 267 -17.61 2.85 18.57
CA PRO A 267 -18.31 4.00 19.11
C PRO A 267 -17.35 5.17 19.44
N PRO A 268 -17.80 6.44 19.35
CA PRO A 268 -16.94 7.61 19.52
C PRO A 268 -16.07 7.63 20.79
N PRO A 269 -16.55 7.19 21.98
CA PRO A 269 -15.71 7.13 23.18
C PRO A 269 -14.49 6.20 23.03
N VAL A 270 -14.67 5.09 22.30
CA VAL A 270 -13.61 4.12 22.04
C VAL A 270 -12.58 4.71 21.08
N VAL A 271 -13.05 5.32 19.99
CA VAL A 271 -12.17 6.01 19.03
C VAL A 271 -11.37 7.11 19.74
N TYR A 272 -12.00 7.89 20.62
CA TYR A 272 -11.32 8.92 21.42
C TYR A 272 -10.20 8.33 22.28
N LEU A 273 -10.48 7.24 23.02
CA LEU A 273 -9.49 6.57 23.85
C LEU A 273 -8.31 6.05 23.02
N LEU A 274 -8.60 5.34 21.91
CA LEU A 274 -7.57 4.78 21.03
C LEU A 274 -6.68 5.90 20.44
N ARG A 275 -7.29 6.98 19.95
CA ARG A 275 -6.62 8.07 19.24
C ARG A 275 -5.87 9.02 20.15
N ARG A 276 -6.46 9.40 21.29
CA ARG A 276 -5.92 10.47 22.15
C ARG A 276 -5.10 9.97 23.33
N VAL A 277 -5.29 8.71 23.74
CA VAL A 277 -4.61 8.14 24.92
C VAL A 277 -3.66 7.02 24.54
N LEU A 278 -4.15 6.00 23.81
CA LEU A 278 -3.36 4.78 23.58
C LEU A 278 -2.34 4.94 22.45
N ALA A 279 -2.72 5.41 21.26
CA ALA A 279 -1.81 5.53 20.12
C ALA A 279 -0.60 6.45 20.40
N PRO A 280 -0.74 7.64 21.02
CA PRO A 280 0.41 8.48 21.35
C PRO A 280 1.38 7.83 22.35
N ARG A 281 0.90 6.91 23.19
CA ARG A 281 1.68 6.32 24.28
C ARG A 281 2.23 4.94 23.93
N TYR A 282 1.55 4.21 23.05
CA TYR A 282 1.88 2.85 22.62
C TYR A 282 1.67 2.70 21.08
N PRO A 283 2.34 3.51 20.25
CA PRO A 283 2.04 3.62 18.82
C PRO A 283 2.25 2.30 18.05
N ARG A 284 3.22 1.50 18.49
CA ARG A 284 3.59 0.21 17.87
C ARG A 284 2.89 -0.99 18.51
N TRP A 285 2.02 -0.78 19.50
CA TRP A 285 1.28 -1.88 20.12
C TRP A 285 0.17 -2.36 19.17
N VAL A 286 0.04 -3.67 19.06
CA VAL A 286 -1.02 -4.36 18.32
C VAL A 286 -2.02 -4.89 19.35
N PRO A 287 -3.22 -4.30 19.49
CA PRO A 287 -4.21 -4.79 20.42
C PRO A 287 -4.74 -6.16 20.02
N PHE A 288 -4.96 -7.05 20.98
CA PHE A 288 -5.51 -8.39 20.72
C PHE A 288 -6.92 -8.38 20.11
N PHE A 289 -7.66 -7.28 20.31
CA PHE A 289 -9.01 -7.06 19.77
C PHE A 289 -8.98 -6.35 18.42
N MET A 290 -7.80 -5.97 17.92
CA MET A 290 -7.70 -5.45 16.57
C MET A 290 -8.02 -6.61 15.63
N PRO A 291 -9.08 -6.53 14.82
CA PRO A 291 -9.45 -7.64 13.96
C PRO A 291 -8.27 -7.97 13.05
N ASN A 292 -8.02 -9.27 12.84
CA ASN A 292 -7.22 -9.72 11.71
C ASN A 292 -7.93 -9.20 10.47
N PRO A 293 -7.34 -8.24 9.74
CA PRO A 293 -8.01 -7.65 8.59
C PRO A 293 -8.21 -8.74 7.54
N VAL A 294 -9.32 -8.59 6.81
CA VAL A 294 -9.81 -9.37 5.66
C VAL A 294 -9.00 -10.66 5.39
N SER A 295 -9.56 -11.81 5.77
CA SER A 295 -8.98 -13.11 5.48
C SER A 295 -8.79 -13.32 3.98
N GLY A 296 -7.78 -14.10 3.59
CA GLY A 296 -7.42 -14.27 2.18
C GLY A 296 -8.58 -14.76 1.29
N ASP A 297 -9.49 -15.57 1.84
CA ASP A 297 -10.69 -16.09 1.15
C ASP A 297 -11.72 -14.98 0.85
N ARG A 298 -11.70 -13.90 1.61
CA ARG A 298 -12.51 -12.70 1.34
C ARG A 298 -11.86 -11.78 0.30
N ILE A 299 -10.54 -11.85 0.14
CA ILE A 299 -9.79 -11.07 -0.86
C ILE A 299 -9.85 -11.77 -2.23
N TRP A 300 -9.65 -13.09 -2.25
CA TRP A 300 -9.44 -13.86 -3.47
C TRP A 300 -10.59 -14.83 -3.71
N ARG A 301 -11.42 -14.52 -4.71
CA ARG A 301 -12.52 -15.41 -5.15
C ARG A 301 -12.04 -16.58 -6.01
N ASP A 302 -10.94 -16.38 -6.73
CA ASP A 302 -10.38 -17.41 -7.60
C ASP A 302 -9.49 -18.36 -6.77
N PRO A 303 -9.77 -19.68 -6.74
CA PRO A 303 -9.04 -20.63 -5.90
C PRO A 303 -7.54 -20.71 -6.19
N GLU A 304 -7.12 -20.55 -7.45
CA GLU A 304 -5.71 -20.60 -7.82
C GLU A 304 -4.98 -19.36 -7.32
N VAL A 305 -5.62 -18.19 -7.46
CA VAL A 305 -5.12 -16.91 -6.96
C VAL A 305 -5.05 -16.93 -5.44
N TYR A 306 -6.09 -17.43 -4.76
CA TYR A 306 -6.10 -17.61 -3.32
C TYR A 306 -4.89 -18.45 -2.87
N ARG A 307 -4.74 -19.65 -3.44
CA ARG A 307 -3.64 -20.57 -3.11
C ARG A 307 -2.27 -19.94 -3.28
N LEU A 308 -2.05 -19.16 -4.33
CA LEU A 308 -0.77 -18.48 -4.60
C LEU A 308 -0.47 -17.33 -3.63
N ASN A 309 -1.50 -16.71 -3.04
CA ASN A 309 -1.34 -15.61 -2.09
C ASN A 309 -1.40 -16.07 -0.63
N THR A 310 -1.79 -17.33 -0.37
CA THR A 310 -1.78 -17.93 0.97
C THR A 310 -0.73 -19.03 1.11
N LEU A 311 0.31 -19.01 0.27
CA LEU A 311 1.43 -19.95 0.44
C LEU A 311 2.15 -19.66 1.77
N PRO A 312 2.45 -20.67 2.59
CA PRO A 312 3.15 -20.47 3.86
C PRO A 312 4.52 -19.81 3.72
N SER A 313 5.17 -19.92 2.55
CA SER A 313 6.42 -19.22 2.23
C SER A 313 6.18 -17.70 2.14
N LYS A 314 5.16 -17.26 1.40
CA LYS A 314 4.82 -15.84 1.25
C LYS A 314 4.47 -15.18 2.58
N GLU A 315 3.66 -15.85 3.39
CA GLU A 315 3.29 -15.35 4.72
C GLU A 315 4.52 -15.15 5.61
N LYS A 316 5.51 -16.03 5.51
CA LYS A 316 6.77 -15.90 6.27
C LYS A 316 7.63 -14.74 5.82
N TRP A 317 7.61 -14.40 4.53
CA TRP A 317 8.48 -13.38 3.95
C TRP A 317 8.25 -11.99 4.52
N GLY A 318 7.04 -11.66 5.00
CA GLY A 318 6.74 -10.35 5.57
C GLY A 318 6.87 -9.18 4.58
N ILE A 319 6.85 -9.48 3.28
CA ILE A 319 6.83 -8.52 2.17
C ILE A 319 5.41 -7.97 2.00
N ASP A 320 4.43 -8.87 1.94
CA ASP A 320 3.03 -8.56 2.17
C ASP A 320 2.68 -8.81 3.64
N CYS A 321 1.57 -8.23 4.08
CA CYS A 321 1.08 -8.41 5.45
C CYS A 321 -0.40 -8.75 5.45
N SER A 322 -0.84 -9.50 4.44
CA SER A 322 -2.23 -9.92 4.30
C SER A 322 -2.64 -10.72 5.56
N GLY A 323 -3.77 -10.36 6.17
CA GLY A 323 -4.26 -11.04 7.37
C GLY A 323 -3.55 -10.68 8.67
N GLN A 324 -2.51 -9.84 8.64
CA GLN A 324 -1.82 -9.38 9.86
C GLN A 324 -2.49 -8.14 10.45
N PRO A 325 -2.72 -8.07 11.77
CA PRO A 325 -3.29 -6.88 12.41
C PRO A 325 -2.32 -5.71 12.36
N PHE A 326 -2.86 -4.50 12.22
CA PHE A 326 -2.06 -3.27 12.26
C PHE A 326 -1.58 -2.98 13.68
N CYS A 327 -0.61 -2.09 13.84
CA CYS A 327 -0.39 -1.46 15.14
C CYS A 327 -1.33 -0.26 15.33
N LEU A 328 -1.48 0.20 16.58
CA LEU A 328 -2.40 1.29 16.93
C LEU A 328 -2.19 2.56 16.12
N GLN A 329 -0.94 3.01 15.96
CA GLN A 329 -0.66 4.25 15.23
C GLN A 329 -1.12 4.16 13.77
N THR A 330 -0.83 3.03 13.12
CA THR A 330 -1.31 2.76 11.76
C THR A 330 -2.84 2.76 11.74
N GLY A 331 -3.50 1.95 12.58
CA GLY A 331 -4.96 1.87 12.60
C GLY A 331 -5.65 3.22 12.84
N VAL A 332 -5.14 4.02 13.77
CA VAL A 332 -5.62 5.39 14.02
C VAL A 332 -5.35 6.27 12.81
N GLY A 333 -4.12 6.28 12.28
CA GLY A 333 -3.74 7.08 11.12
C GLY A 333 -4.58 6.80 9.88
N LEU A 334 -4.91 5.53 9.60
CA LEU A 334 -5.86 5.16 8.54
C LEU A 334 -7.22 5.79 8.78
N LEU A 335 -7.76 5.69 10.00
CA LEU A 335 -9.04 6.31 10.33
C LEU A 335 -9.00 7.83 10.11
N GLU A 336 -7.94 8.51 10.54
CA GLU A 336 -7.80 9.95 10.30
C GLU A 336 -7.75 10.28 8.80
N ALA A 337 -7.07 9.45 8.01
CA ALA A 337 -7.00 9.63 6.56
C ALA A 337 -8.39 9.49 5.92
N LEU A 338 -9.15 8.46 6.31
CA LEU A 338 -10.51 8.19 5.83
C LEU A 338 -11.47 9.32 6.17
N GLU A 339 -11.40 9.83 7.40
CA GLU A 339 -12.19 10.98 7.85
C GLU A 339 -11.83 12.24 7.06
N ALA A 340 -10.55 12.49 6.79
CA ALA A 340 -10.09 13.69 6.11
C ALA A 340 -10.43 13.75 4.62
N VAL A 341 -10.85 12.64 3.98
CA VAL A 341 -11.33 12.65 2.59
C VAL A 341 -12.80 13.13 2.49
N ARG A 342 -13.56 13.08 3.58
CA ARG A 342 -15.00 13.40 3.58
C ARG A 342 -15.28 14.86 3.88
#